data_AF-A0A6G3Z5J9-F1
#
_entry.id   AF-A0A6G3Z5J9-F1
#
_cell.length_a   1.000
_cell.length_b   1.000
_cell.length_c   1.000
_cell.angle_alpha   90.00
_cell.angle_beta   90.00
_cell.angle_gamma   90.00
#
_symmetry.space_group_name_H-M   'P 1'
#
loop_
_entity.id
_entity.type
_entity.pdbx_description
1 polymer ?
#
loop_
_entity_poly.entity_id
_entity_poly.type
_entity_poly.pdbx_seq_one_letter_code
_entity_poly.pdbx_strand_id
1 'polypeptide(L)'
;MHEAAIDFFKTLVQAGAVPGEDFSCDLEHQAYRLNERCYALLQAAYPDVDWRDILGLPRSTVSQQVAVLHEQLGCPFVDNLIPQIISRMKTLSDVEAAGYVQALLS
;
A
#
# COMPACT_ATOMS: atom_id res chain seq x y z
N MET A 1 -23.36 11.81 1.60
CA MET A 1 -21.90 11.52 1.63
C MET A 1 -21.62 10.02 1.69
N HIS A 2 -22.24 9.26 2.59
CA HIS A 2 -22.03 7.79 2.70
C HIS A 2 -22.46 7.01 1.45
N GLU A 3 -23.58 7.39 0.83
CA GLU A 3 -24.14 6.70 -0.35
C GLU A 3 -23.23 6.84 -1.59
N ALA A 4 -22.70 8.04 -1.84
CA ALA A 4 -21.75 8.29 -2.93
C ALA A 4 -20.43 7.50 -2.78
N ALA A 5 -19.92 7.34 -1.56
CA ALA A 5 -18.73 6.51 -1.31
C ALA A 5 -19.02 5.03 -1.55
N ILE A 6 -20.19 4.54 -1.13
CA ILE A 6 -20.62 3.16 -1.36
C ILE A 6 -20.75 2.88 -2.86
N ASP A 7 -21.33 3.80 -3.63
CA ASP A 7 -21.49 3.63 -5.07
C ASP A 7 -20.15 3.70 -5.81
N PHE A 8 -19.21 4.53 -5.35
CA PHE A 8 -17.83 4.51 -5.82
C PHE A 8 -17.16 3.14 -5.57
N PHE A 9 -17.30 2.56 -4.38
CA PHE A 9 -16.77 1.23 -4.09
C PHE A 9 -17.40 0.13 -4.94
N LYS A 10 -18.71 0.18 -5.17
CA LYS A 10 -19.37 -0.77 -6.08
C LYS A 10 -18.81 -0.63 -7.50
N THR A 11 -18.58 0.59 -7.96
CA THR A 11 -17.98 0.86 -9.27
C THR A 11 -16.59 0.26 -9.38
N LEU A 12 -15.75 0.41 -8.35
CA LEU A 12 -14.42 -0.20 -8.28
C LEU A 12 -14.47 -1.73 -8.36
N VAL A 13 -15.35 -2.35 -7.57
CA VAL A 13 -15.51 -3.81 -7.57
C VAL A 13 -16.03 -4.30 -8.93
N GLN A 14 -16.98 -3.58 -9.54
CA GLN A 14 -17.49 -3.90 -10.88
C GLN A 14 -16.43 -3.76 -11.97
N ALA A 15 -15.51 -2.81 -11.82
CA ALA A 15 -14.34 -2.65 -12.69
C ALA A 15 -13.26 -3.74 -12.45
N GLY A 16 -13.44 -4.60 -11.45
CA GLY A 16 -12.52 -5.71 -11.15
C GLY A 16 -11.44 -5.39 -10.11
N ALA A 17 -11.57 -4.28 -9.37
CA ALA A 17 -10.66 -3.94 -8.28
C ALA A 17 -10.97 -4.78 -7.03
N VAL A 18 -9.92 -5.22 -6.32
CA VAL A 18 -10.04 -6.08 -5.14
C VAL A 18 -9.89 -5.24 -3.85
N PRO A 19 -10.90 -5.22 -2.94
CA PRO A 19 -10.78 -4.55 -1.65
C PRO A 19 -9.63 -5.10 -0.82
N GLY A 20 -8.85 -4.22 -0.20
CA GLY A 20 -7.67 -4.59 0.59
C GLY A 20 -6.38 -4.74 -0.21
N GLU A 21 -6.47 -5.00 -1.52
CA GLU A 21 -5.32 -5.06 -2.43
C GLU A 21 -5.20 -3.80 -3.30
N ASP A 22 -6.27 -3.47 -4.00
CA ASP A 22 -6.31 -2.36 -4.96
C ASP A 22 -6.77 -1.05 -4.33
N PHE A 23 -7.60 -1.15 -3.29
CA PHE A 23 -8.02 0.00 -2.51
C PHE A 23 -8.33 -0.35 -1.06
N SER A 24 -8.23 0.63 -0.17
CA SER A 24 -8.67 0.53 1.22
C SER A 24 -9.21 1.86 1.73
N CYS A 25 -10.00 1.80 2.80
CA CYS A 25 -10.57 2.96 3.47
C CYS A 25 -10.01 3.05 4.88
N ASP A 26 -9.37 4.16 5.19
CA ASP A 26 -9.04 4.56 6.55
C ASP A 26 -10.22 5.40 7.08
N LEU A 27 -11.10 4.73 7.84
CA LEU A 27 -12.30 5.36 8.40
C LEU A 27 -11.98 6.37 9.50
N GLU A 28 -10.83 6.25 10.16
CA GLU A 28 -10.41 7.19 11.21
C GLU A 28 -9.99 8.54 10.60
N HIS A 29 -9.24 8.49 9.49
CA HIS A 29 -8.75 9.69 8.81
C HIS A 29 -9.62 10.11 7.62
N GLN A 30 -10.74 9.42 7.37
CA GLN A 30 -11.58 9.57 6.16
C GLN A 30 -10.76 9.56 4.86
N ALA A 31 -9.69 8.76 4.83
CA ALA A 31 -8.76 8.71 3.72
C ALA A 31 -8.99 7.45 2.89
N TYR A 32 -9.16 7.63 1.59
CA TYR A 32 -9.22 6.55 0.61
C TYR A 32 -7.81 6.30 0.07
N ARG A 33 -7.39 5.04 0.08
CA ARG A 33 -6.12 4.63 -0.51
C ARG A 33 -6.42 3.80 -1.74
N LEU A 34 -5.93 4.25 -2.89
CA LEU A 34 -6.04 3.54 -4.16
C LEU A 34 -4.63 3.36 -4.73
N ASN A 35 -4.32 2.16 -5.20
CA ASN A 35 -3.05 1.87 -5.86
C ASN A 35 -3.12 2.15 -7.38
N GLU A 36 -2.00 2.07 -8.07
CA GLU A 36 -1.93 2.32 -9.52
C GLU A 36 -2.85 1.42 -10.36
N ARG A 37 -3.02 0.15 -9.98
CA ARG A 37 -3.91 -0.78 -10.69
C ARG A 37 -5.37 -0.33 -10.59
N CYS A 38 -5.81 0.13 -9.43
CA CYS A 38 -7.14 0.67 -9.22
C CYS A 38 -7.40 1.89 -10.10
N TYR A 39 -6.41 2.78 -10.23
CA TYR A 39 -6.46 3.90 -11.18
C TYR A 39 -6.54 3.44 -12.63
N ALA A 40 -5.78 2.41 -13.02
CA ALA A 40 -5.84 1.87 -14.38
C ALA A 40 -7.22 1.28 -14.71
N LEU A 41 -7.85 0.60 -13.75
CA LEU A 41 -9.21 0.07 -13.90
C LEU A 41 -10.25 1.20 -14.03
N LEU A 42 -10.13 2.24 -13.22
CA LEU A 42 -10.98 3.44 -13.31
C LEU A 42 -10.82 4.14 -14.66
N GLN A 43 -9.59 4.34 -15.13
CA GLN A 43 -9.30 4.97 -16.42
C GLN A 43 -9.83 4.14 -17.59
N ALA A 44 -9.76 2.80 -17.50
CA ALA A 44 -10.30 1.93 -18.53
C ALA A 44 -11.84 1.96 -18.58
N ALA A 45 -12.50 2.04 -17.42
CA ALA A 45 -13.96 2.10 -17.32
C ALA A 45 -14.52 3.50 -17.69
N TYR A 46 -13.79 4.56 -17.36
CA TYR A 46 -14.19 5.95 -17.58
C TYR A 46 -13.00 6.75 -18.14
N PRO A 47 -12.73 6.64 -19.45
CA PRO A 47 -11.54 7.24 -20.07
C PRO A 47 -11.56 8.77 -20.11
N ASP A 48 -12.76 9.37 -20.08
CA ASP A 48 -12.93 10.83 -20.16
C ASP A 48 -12.79 11.54 -18.80
N VAL A 49 -12.64 10.79 -17.71
CA VAL A 49 -12.54 11.33 -16.36
C VAL A 49 -11.06 11.47 -15.97
N ASP A 50 -10.66 12.67 -15.53
CA ASP A 50 -9.34 12.88 -14.94
C ASP A 50 -9.33 12.42 -13.47
N TRP A 51 -9.08 11.13 -13.28
CA TRP A 51 -9.03 10.53 -11.95
C TRP A 51 -7.89 11.08 -11.08
N ARG A 52 -6.83 11.64 -11.67
CA ARG A 52 -5.71 12.22 -10.91
C ARG A 52 -6.09 13.56 -10.28
N ASP A 53 -6.91 14.35 -10.97
CA ASP A 53 -7.45 15.59 -10.41
C ASP A 53 -8.43 15.30 -9.25
N ILE A 54 -9.25 14.26 -9.40
CA ILE A 54 -10.30 13.91 -8.43
C ILE A 54 -9.73 13.20 -7.18
N LEU A 55 -8.80 12.26 -7.37
CA LEU A 55 -8.35 11.34 -6.32
C LEU A 55 -6.88 11.57 -5.92
N GLY A 56 -6.17 12.43 -6.63
CA GLY A 56 -4.74 12.70 -6.44
C GLY A 56 -3.84 11.71 -7.18
N LEU A 57 -2.55 11.72 -6.82
CA LEU A 57 -1.60 10.77 -7.38
C LEU A 57 -1.80 9.38 -6.74
N PRO A 58 -1.75 8.30 -7.53
CA PRO A 58 -1.78 6.95 -6.98
C PRO A 58 -0.61 6.75 -6.02
N ARG A 59 -0.88 6.14 -4.87
CA ARG A 59 0.21 5.69 -4.01
C ARG A 59 0.84 4.46 -4.66
N SER A 60 2.15 4.52 -4.85
CA SER A 60 2.94 3.36 -5.28
C SER A 60 2.68 2.20 -4.32
N THR A 61 2.49 1.01 -4.88
CA THR A 61 2.36 -0.22 -4.10
C THR A 61 3.62 -0.46 -3.26
N VAL A 62 3.51 -1.24 -2.19
CA VAL A 62 4.67 -1.62 -1.36
C VAL A 62 5.77 -2.24 -2.24
N SER A 63 5.41 -3.12 -3.19
CA SER A 63 6.36 -3.73 -4.12
C SER A 63 7.10 -2.70 -4.99
N GLN A 64 6.40 -1.66 -5.46
CA GLN A 64 7.03 -0.57 -6.22
C GLN A 64 7.96 0.27 -5.35
N GLN A 65 7.57 0.56 -4.11
CA GLN A 65 8.43 1.27 -3.15
C GLN A 65 9.69 0.47 -2.84
N VAL A 66 9.57 -0.85 -2.66
CA VAL A 66 10.72 -1.75 -2.47
C VAL A 66 11.63 -1.76 -3.69
N ALA A 67 11.08 -1.80 -4.90
CA ALA A 67 11.86 -1.76 -6.13
C ALA A 67 12.66 -0.44 -6.28
N VAL A 68 12.02 0.71 -5.99
CA VAL A 68 12.69 2.01 -5.96
C VAL A 68 13.80 2.03 -4.93
N LEU A 69 13.56 1.47 -3.73
CA LEU A 69 14.56 1.37 -2.68
C LEU A 69 15.77 0.51 -3.10
N HIS A 70 15.53 -0.60 -3.80
CA HIS A 70 16.59 -1.44 -4.35
C HIS A 70 17.43 -0.68 -5.39
N GLU A 71 16.79 0.05 -6.29
CA GLU A 71 17.45 0.86 -7.31
C GLU A 71 18.31 1.97 -6.68
N GLN A 72 17.75 2.73 -5.75
CA GLN A 72 18.43 3.84 -5.09
C GLN A 72 19.66 3.39 -4.27
N LEU A 73 19.58 2.22 -3.66
CA LEU A 73 20.66 1.65 -2.86
C LEU A 73 21.60 0.74 -3.66
N GLY A 74 21.31 0.51 -4.95
CA GLY A 74 22.10 -0.33 -5.84
C GLY A 74 22.21 -1.80 -5.41
N CYS A 75 21.27 -2.29 -4.60
CA CYS A 75 21.28 -3.65 -4.08
C CYS A 75 19.87 -4.11 -3.69
N PRO A 76 19.60 -5.42 -3.59
CA PRO A 76 18.31 -5.95 -3.11
C PRO A 76 18.17 -5.73 -1.59
N PHE A 77 18.03 -4.46 -1.19
CA PHE A 77 18.17 -4.01 0.19
C PHE A 77 17.21 -4.73 1.15
N VAL A 78 15.93 -4.82 0.80
CA VAL A 78 14.93 -5.47 1.65
C VAL A 78 15.24 -6.96 1.81
N ASP A 79 15.66 -7.61 0.72
CA ASP A 79 16.01 -9.04 0.74
C ASP A 79 17.28 -9.29 1.57
N ASN A 80 18.17 -8.30 1.65
CA ASN A 80 19.36 -8.34 2.51
C ASN A 80 19.05 -7.99 3.99
N LEU A 81 18.07 -7.13 4.23
CA LEU A 81 17.71 -6.63 5.57
C LEU A 81 16.92 -7.67 6.36
N ILE A 82 15.92 -8.31 5.75
CA ILE A 82 15.03 -9.26 6.45
C ILE A 82 15.81 -10.40 7.14
N PRO A 83 16.77 -11.09 6.48
CA PRO A 83 17.56 -12.13 7.13
C PRO A 83 18.34 -11.63 8.35
N GLN A 84 18.84 -10.40 8.31
CA GLN A 84 19.59 -9.79 9.43
C GLN A 84 18.67 -9.51 10.62
N ILE A 85 17.47 -8.98 10.37
CA ILE A 85 16.45 -8.77 11.40
C ILE A 85 16.08 -10.11 12.06
N ILE A 86 15.79 -11.13 11.25
CA ILE A 86 15.44 -12.48 11.76
C ILE A 86 16.61 -13.06 12.57
N SER A 87 17.84 -12.95 12.06
CA SER A 87 19.02 -13.45 12.76
C SER A 87 19.23 -12.74 14.10
N ARG A 88 19.01 -11.42 14.15
CA ARG A 88 19.10 -10.66 15.40
C ARG A 88 18.04 -11.09 16.39
N MET A 89 16.79 -11.22 15.96
CA MET A 89 15.69 -11.66 16.83
C MET A 89 15.95 -13.02 17.47
N LYS A 90 16.57 -13.96 16.76
CA LYS A 90 16.94 -15.29 17.30
C LYS A 90 17.98 -15.24 18.43
N THR A 91 18.71 -14.13 18.57
CA THR A 91 19.74 -13.95 19.61
C THR A 91 19.24 -13.18 20.83
N LEU A 92 18.04 -12.62 20.76
CA LEU A 92 17.42 -11.83 21.81
C LEU A 92 16.49 -12.69 22.67
N SER A 93 16.31 -12.32 23.94
CA SER A 93 15.20 -12.85 24.73
C SER A 93 13.85 -12.35 24.19
N ASP A 94 12.75 -13.00 24.54
CA ASP A 94 11.41 -12.62 24.06
C ASP A 94 11.06 -11.15 24.35
N VAL A 95 11.47 -10.63 25.52
CA VAL A 95 11.22 -9.24 25.92
C VAL A 95 12.03 -8.27 25.05
N GLU A 96 13.30 -8.57 24.81
CA GLU A 96 14.17 -7.75 23.96
C GLU A 96 13.75 -7.82 22.49
N ALA A 97 13.33 -9.00 22.02
CA ALA A 97 12.81 -9.20 20.68
C ALA A 97 11.51 -8.40 20.48
N ALA A 98 10.61 -8.40 21.47
CA ALA A 98 9.39 -7.60 21.44
C ALA A 98 9.70 -6.09 21.36
N GLY A 99 10.63 -5.59 22.18
CA GLY A 99 11.08 -4.20 22.12
C GLY A 99 11.77 -3.84 20.80
N TYR A 100 12.58 -4.75 20.25
CA TYR A 100 13.25 -4.57 18.96
C TYR A 100 12.26 -4.49 17.80
N VAL A 101 11.24 -5.37 17.78
CA VAL A 101 10.17 -5.30 16.77
C VAL A 101 9.34 -4.03 16.93
N GLN A 102 9.02 -3.63 18.17
CA GLN A 102 8.31 -2.38 18.41
C GLN A 102 9.06 -1.19 17.80
N ALA A 103 10.36 -1.07 18.05
CA ALA A 103 11.20 0.01 17.53
C ALA A 103 11.30 0.04 16.00
N LEU A 104 11.17 -1.12 15.33
CA LEU A 104 11.16 -1.20 13.86
C LEU A 104 9.81 -0.80 13.24
N LEU A 105 8.72 -0.92 14.00
CA LEU A 105 7.35 -0.67 13.54
C LEU A 105 6.78 0.69 14.02
N SER A 106 7.54 1.45 14.82
CA SER A 106 7.17 2.80 15.28
C SER A 106 7.55 3.86 14.25
#